data_AF-A0ABD5M3I1-F1
#
_entry.id   AF-A0ABD5M3I1-F1
#
_cell.length_a   1.000
_cell.length_b   1.000
_cell.length_c   1.000
_cell.angle_alpha   90.00
_cell.angle_beta   90.00
_cell.angle_gamma   90.00
#
_symmetry.space_group_name_H-M   'P 1'
#
loop_
_entity.id
_entity.type
_entity.pdbx_description
1 polymer ?
#
loop_
_entity_poly.entity_id
_entity_poly.type
_entity_poly.pdbx_seq_one_letter_code
_entity_poly.pdbx_strand_id
1 'polypeptide(L)'
;MTLTNAELIAIATEVLAGQFEADLGGGVIKKRACIQGKGKSSGIRTIIFYKQGNNLFFADGWKKSSLSSKKTKEITDDELESYKDLAKDLFNANQNKIDKMIALGLLTEVKYD
;
A
#
# COMPACT_ATOMS: atom_id res chain seq x y z
N MET A 1 12.22 -2.44 5.51
CA MET A 1 11.36 -3.56 5.96
C MET A 1 11.25 -4.51 4.79
N THR A 2 11.55 -5.78 4.94
CA THR A 2 11.47 -6.73 3.82
C THR A 2 10.12 -7.45 3.93
N LEU A 3 9.13 -7.06 3.11
CA LEU A 3 8.01 -7.95 2.81
C LEU A 3 8.49 -8.97 1.78
N THR A 4 8.12 -10.22 1.95
CA THR A 4 8.27 -11.22 0.89
C THR A 4 7.14 -11.06 -0.13
N ASN A 5 7.37 -11.48 -1.38
CA ASN A 5 6.31 -11.48 -2.40
C ASN A 5 5.08 -12.27 -1.95
N ALA A 6 5.28 -13.41 -1.27
CA ALA A 6 4.17 -14.24 -0.77
C ALA A 6 3.28 -13.48 0.24
N GLU A 7 3.88 -12.73 1.16
CA GLU A 7 3.11 -11.89 2.09
C GLU A 7 2.38 -10.77 1.36
N LEU A 8 3.03 -10.14 0.38
CA LEU A 8 2.41 -9.06 -0.38
C LEU A 8 1.20 -9.56 -1.20
N ILE A 9 1.30 -10.75 -1.79
CA ILE A 9 0.20 -11.40 -2.52
C ILE A 9 -0.97 -11.71 -1.57
N ALA A 10 -0.70 -12.29 -0.40
CA ALA A 10 -1.76 -12.57 0.59
C ALA A 10 -2.49 -11.29 1.00
N ILE A 11 -1.74 -10.22 1.29
CA ILE A 11 -2.32 -8.92 1.68
C ILE A 11 -3.10 -8.30 0.51
N ALA A 12 -2.56 -8.35 -0.71
CA ALA A 12 -3.25 -7.87 -1.90
C ALA A 12 -4.58 -8.60 -2.15
N THR A 13 -4.58 -9.92 -1.94
CA THR A 13 -5.78 -10.77 -2.07
C THR A 13 -6.86 -10.34 -1.08
N GLU A 14 -6.49 -10.08 0.17
CA GLU A 14 -7.41 -9.55 1.19
C GLU A 14 -7.98 -8.20 0.76
N VAL A 15 -7.15 -7.30 0.26
CA VAL A 15 -7.58 -5.97 -0.21
C VAL A 15 -8.53 -6.07 -1.40
N LEU A 16 -8.26 -6.96 -2.36
CA LEU A 16 -9.14 -7.23 -3.51
C LEU A 16 -10.48 -7.82 -3.06
N ALA A 17 -10.48 -8.66 -2.02
CA ALA A 17 -11.68 -9.22 -1.40
C ALA A 17 -12.44 -8.20 -0.52
N GLY A 18 -12.01 -6.94 -0.47
CA GLY A 18 -12.66 -5.89 0.32
C GLY A 18 -12.25 -5.87 1.80
N GLN A 19 -11.24 -6.65 2.19
CA GLN A 19 -10.73 -6.68 3.56
C GLN A 19 -9.61 -5.65 3.72
N PHE A 20 -10.00 -4.42 4.04
CA PHE A 20 -9.09 -3.32 4.35
C PHE A 20 -9.71 -2.40 5.39
N GLU A 21 -8.88 -1.57 6.01
CA GLU A 21 -9.26 -0.78 7.17
C GLU A 21 -9.89 0.55 6.75
N ALA A 22 -9.42 1.13 5.65
CA ALA A 22 -10.01 2.33 5.11
C ALA A 22 -9.72 2.48 3.61
N ASP A 23 -10.72 2.95 2.88
CA ASP A 23 -10.50 3.66 1.61
C ASP A 23 -10.26 5.13 1.95
N LEU A 24 -9.07 5.64 1.63
CA LEU A 24 -8.70 7.02 1.89
C LEU A 24 -9.15 7.97 0.76
N GLY A 25 -9.79 7.43 -0.29
CA GLY A 25 -10.29 8.12 -1.46
C GLY A 25 -9.25 8.23 -2.58
N GLY A 26 -9.71 8.51 -3.81
CA GLY A 26 -8.81 8.63 -4.98
C GLY A 26 -8.13 7.33 -5.38
N GLY A 27 -8.69 6.18 -4.98
CA GLY A 27 -8.11 4.85 -5.21
C GLY A 27 -6.98 4.47 -4.25
N VAL A 28 -6.79 5.23 -3.16
CA VAL A 28 -5.78 4.95 -2.12
C VAL A 28 -6.41 4.11 -1.01
N ILE A 29 -5.98 2.86 -0.87
CA ILE A 29 -6.46 1.92 0.14
C ILE A 29 -5.44 1.76 1.26
N LYS A 30 -5.89 1.89 2.50
CA LYS A 30 -5.11 1.62 3.71
C LYS A 30 -5.41 0.21 4.21
N LYS A 31 -4.37 -0.63 4.22
CA LYS A 31 -4.41 -1.98 4.80
C LYS A 31 -3.48 -2.08 5.99
N ARG A 32 -3.86 -2.77 7.07
CA ARG A 32 -2.94 -3.19 8.12
C ARG A 32 -2.66 -4.68 7.98
N ALA A 33 -1.38 -5.03 7.90
CA ALA A 33 -0.95 -6.41 7.82
C ALA A 33 -0.14 -6.83 9.05
N CYS A 34 -0.45 -8.03 9.54
CA CYS A 34 0.33 -8.72 10.57
C CYS A 34 1.32 -9.68 9.90
N ILE A 35 2.56 -9.24 9.74
CA ILE A 35 3.64 -10.07 9.20
C ILE A 35 4.13 -11.02 10.31
N GLN A 36 3.76 -12.30 10.20
CA GLN A 36 4.15 -13.35 11.16
C GLN A 36 5.62 -13.75 10.94
N GLY A 37 6.36 -14.05 12.02
CA GLY A 37 7.71 -14.64 11.94
C GLY A 37 8.87 -13.79 12.48
N LYS A 38 8.65 -12.57 12.97
CA LYS A 38 9.68 -11.80 13.72
C LYS A 38 9.23 -11.40 15.11
N GLY A 39 9.17 -12.38 16.02
CA GLY A 39 9.03 -12.17 17.47
C GLY A 39 7.69 -11.58 17.93
N LYS A 40 7.23 -11.99 19.11
CA LYS A 40 6.14 -11.31 19.84
C LYS A 40 6.61 -9.87 20.07
N SER A 41 5.87 -8.87 19.59
CA SER A 41 6.13 -7.41 19.74
C SER A 41 6.94 -6.70 18.62
N SER A 42 6.48 -6.68 17.36
CA SER A 42 7.04 -5.71 16.37
C SER A 42 6.17 -5.56 15.11
N GLY A 43 4.89 -5.25 15.29
CA GLY A 43 4.41 -3.94 14.86
C GLY A 43 3.60 -4.09 13.59
N ILE A 44 2.30 -3.91 13.75
CA ILE A 44 1.32 -3.81 12.67
C ILE A 44 1.82 -2.78 11.65
N ARG A 45 1.75 -3.12 10.36
CA ARG A 45 2.34 -2.30 9.31
C ARG A 45 1.24 -1.75 8.45
N THR A 46 1.15 -0.43 8.40
CA THR A 46 0.27 0.23 7.46
C THR A 46 0.88 0.06 6.09
N ILE A 47 0.06 -0.40 5.15
CA ILE A 47 0.39 -0.56 3.75
C ILE A 47 -0.61 0.27 2.96
N ILE A 48 -0.10 0.97 1.95
CA ILE A 48 -0.87 1.74 1.00
C ILE A 48 -0.89 1.01 -0.33
N PHE A 49 -2.10 0.81 -0.84
CA PHE A 49 -2.33 0.28 -2.18
C PHE A 49 -3.04 1.31 -3.04
N TYR A 50 -2.73 1.29 -4.34
CA TYR A 50 -3.53 1.95 -5.36
C TYR A 50 -4.42 0.94 -6.06
N LYS A 51 -5.73 1.15 -6.01
CA LYS A 51 -6.73 0.27 -6.62
C LYS A 51 -7.45 0.98 -7.77
N GLN A 52 -7.44 0.36 -8.95
CA GLN A 52 -8.21 0.80 -10.12
C GLN A 52 -8.89 -0.42 -10.77
N GLY A 53 -10.20 -0.53 -10.60
CA GLY A 53 -10.94 -1.71 -11.07
C GLY A 53 -10.41 -2.99 -10.42
N ASN A 54 -9.89 -3.91 -11.25
CA ASN A 54 -9.27 -5.17 -10.82
C ASN A 54 -7.76 -5.07 -10.56
N ASN A 55 -7.14 -3.93 -10.86
CA ASN A 55 -5.70 -3.75 -10.70
C ASN A 55 -5.40 -3.21 -9.29
N LEU A 56 -4.37 -3.78 -8.65
CA LEU A 56 -3.89 -3.37 -7.34
C LEU A 56 -2.37 -3.20 -7.37
N PHE A 57 -1.89 -2.03 -6.95
CA PHE A 57 -0.48 -1.70 -6.91
C PHE A 57 -0.06 -1.41 -5.47
N PHE A 58 1.06 -2.00 -5.04
CA PHE A 58 1.66 -1.64 -3.76
C PHE A 58 2.44 -0.32 -3.92
N ALA A 59 2.13 0.67 -3.08
CA ALA A 59 2.77 1.98 -3.10
C ALA A 59 3.84 2.10 -2.01
N ASP A 60 3.46 1.89 -0.76
CA ASP A 60 4.37 2.00 0.38
C ASP A 60 3.88 1.17 1.57
N GLY A 61 4.78 0.88 2.51
CA GLY A 61 4.43 0.22 3.76
C GLY A 61 5.45 0.44 4.87
N TRP A 62 4.97 0.84 6.04
CA TRP A 62 5.81 1.11 7.20
C TRP A 62 5.33 0.38 8.45
N LYS A 63 6.28 0.07 9.34
CA LYS A 63 5.96 -0.39 10.69
C LYS A 63 5.27 0.74 11.44
N LYS A 64 4.28 0.43 12.29
CA LYS A 64 3.72 1.39 13.25
C LYS A 64 4.87 2.09 13.98
N SER A 65 5.07 3.35 13.63
CA SER A 65 6.03 4.24 14.27
C SER A 65 5.53 4.51 15.70
N SER A 66 6.45 4.76 16.63
CA SER A 66 6.19 5.17 18.02
C SER A 66 5.38 6.48 18.15
N LEU A 67 4.89 7.04 17.04
CA LEU A 67 3.96 8.16 16.94
C LEU A 67 2.62 7.95 17.69
N SER A 68 2.29 6.72 18.07
CA SER A 68 1.10 6.42 18.90
C SER A 68 1.09 7.10 20.28
N SER A 69 2.19 7.75 20.70
CA SER A 69 2.28 8.45 21.99
C SER A 69 1.89 9.94 21.93
N LYS A 70 1.68 10.52 20.74
CA LYS A 70 1.18 11.90 20.59
C LYS A 70 0.10 11.91 19.51
N LYS A 71 -0.87 12.83 19.64
CA LYS A 71 -2.06 13.08 18.80
C LYS A 71 -1.78 13.33 17.28
N THR A 72 -0.75 12.75 16.68
CA THR A 72 -0.35 12.97 15.28
C THR A 72 -0.93 11.85 14.41
N LYS A 73 -1.53 12.23 13.28
CA LYS A 73 -2.06 11.28 12.29
C LYS A 73 -0.91 10.40 11.76
N GLU A 74 -1.19 9.11 11.51
CA GLU A 74 -0.21 8.19 10.87
C GLU A 74 0.12 8.61 9.43
N ILE A 75 -0.80 9.31 8.77
CA ILE A 75 -0.67 9.90 7.44
C ILE A 75 -1.28 11.31 7.58
N THR A 76 -0.49 12.34 7.32
CA THR A 76 -0.96 13.72 7.29
C THR A 76 -1.86 13.98 6.08
N ASP A 77 -2.63 15.07 6.11
CA ASP A 77 -3.53 15.37 5.01
C ASP A 77 -2.73 15.70 3.73
N ASP A 78 -1.59 16.38 3.83
CA ASP A 78 -0.66 16.65 2.72
C ASP A 78 -0.04 15.36 2.12
N GLU A 79 0.37 14.41 2.96
CA GLU A 79 0.87 13.11 2.49
C GLU A 79 -0.24 12.34 1.76
N LEU A 80 -1.46 12.36 2.30
CA LEU A 80 -2.60 11.72 1.66
C LEU A 80 -2.94 12.35 0.31
N GLU A 81 -2.86 13.67 0.19
CA GLU A 81 -3.05 14.36 -1.08
C GLU A 81 -1.98 13.95 -2.11
N SER A 82 -0.73 13.88 -1.69
CA SER A 82 0.38 13.38 -2.52
C SER A 82 0.13 11.94 -2.99
N TYR A 83 -0.35 11.06 -2.10
CA TYR A 83 -0.70 9.69 -2.49
C TYR A 83 -1.85 9.66 -3.51
N LYS A 84 -2.85 10.52 -3.37
CA LYS A 84 -3.99 10.62 -4.30
C LYS A 84 -3.57 11.14 -5.67
N ASP A 85 -2.69 12.12 -5.71
CA ASP A 85 -2.19 12.66 -6.98
C ASP A 85 -1.32 11.64 -7.72
N LEU A 86 -0.45 10.91 -6.99
CA LEU A 86 0.28 9.80 -7.60
C LEU A 86 -0.65 8.68 -8.07
N ALA A 87 -1.73 8.39 -7.34
CA ALA A 87 -2.75 7.43 -7.76
C ALA A 87 -3.43 7.88 -9.08
N LYS A 88 -3.83 9.15 -9.20
CA LYS A 88 -4.40 9.69 -10.44
C LYS A 88 -3.43 9.61 -11.60
N ASP A 89 -2.17 9.97 -11.39
CA ASP A 89 -1.13 9.88 -12.41
C ASP A 89 -0.88 8.43 -12.85
N LEU A 90 -0.95 7.50 -11.91
CA LEU A 90 -0.86 6.07 -12.16
C LEU A 90 -2.08 5.53 -12.92
N PHE A 91 -3.27 6.01 -12.61
CA PHE A 91 -4.52 5.57 -13.26
C PHE A 91 -4.69 6.15 -14.67
N ASN A 92 -4.10 7.32 -14.92
CA ASN A 92 -3.98 7.92 -16.25
C ASN A 92 -2.71 7.47 -16.99
N ALA A 93 -1.82 6.72 -16.34
CA ALA A 93 -0.64 6.19 -16.98
C ALA A 93 -1.02 5.06 -17.94
N ASN A 94 -0.57 5.17 -19.18
CA ASN A 94 -0.58 4.04 -20.10
C ASN A 94 0.33 2.92 -19.57
N GLN A 95 0.08 1.67 -19.98
CA GLN A 95 0.84 0.49 -19.58
C GLN A 95 2.36 0.71 -19.61
N ASN A 96 2.87 1.40 -20.64
CA ASN A 96 4.29 1.71 -20.81
C ASN A 96 4.89 2.57 -19.67
N LYS A 97 4.09 3.43 -19.04
CA LYS A 97 4.51 4.27 -17.91
C LYS A 97 4.45 3.49 -16.59
N ILE A 98 3.47 2.59 -16.45
CA ILE A 98 3.40 1.61 -15.36
C ILE A 98 4.64 0.69 -15.42
N ASP A 99 4.95 0.13 -16.58
CA ASP A 99 6.12 -0.74 -16.79
C ASP A 99 7.43 0.00 -16.45
N LYS A 100 7.54 1.28 -16.80
CA LYS A 100 8.67 2.13 -16.37
C LYS A 100 8.75 2.28 -14.85
N MET A 101 7.62 2.52 -14.18
CA MET A 101 7.60 2.67 -12.72
C MET A 101 7.92 1.35 -12.00
N ILE A 102 7.49 0.22 -12.56
CA ILE A 102 7.90 -1.12 -12.11
C ILE A 102 9.41 -1.32 -12.32
N ALA A 103 9.94 -0.99 -13.50
CA ALA A 103 11.37 -1.09 -13.81
C ALA A 103 12.25 -0.18 -12.94
N LEU A 104 11.72 0.97 -12.52
CA LEU A 104 12.39 1.89 -11.59
C LEU A 104 12.28 1.45 -10.12
N GLY A 105 11.53 0.38 -9.81
CA GLY A 105 11.30 -0.10 -8.46
C GLY A 105 10.39 0.82 -7.62
N LEU A 106 9.71 1.77 -8.26
CA LEU A 106 8.76 2.68 -7.62
C LEU A 106 7.40 2.01 -7.38
N LEU A 107 7.07 0.98 -8.17
CA LEU A 107 5.88 0.16 -8.02
C LEU A 107 6.26 -1.31 -8.03
N THR A 108 5.56 -2.09 -7.22
CA THR A 108 5.58 -3.55 -7.34
C THR A 108 4.21 -4.01 -7.80
N GLU A 109 4.15 -4.55 -9.01
CA GLU A 109 2.95 -5.23 -9.50
C GLU A 109 2.74 -6.51 -8.70
N VAL A 110 1.56 -6.66 -8.12
CA VAL A 110 1.16 -7.89 -7.43
C VAL A 110 0.27 -8.67 -8.37
N LYS A 111 0.86 -9.57 -9.16
CA LYS A 111 0.09 -10.47 -10.02
C LYS A 111 -0.61 -11.52 -9.16
N TYR A 112 -1.92 -11.64 -9.38
CA TYR A 112 -2.73 -12.74 -8.88
C TYR A 112 -2.89 -13.71 -10.06
N ASP A 113 -2.25 -14.88 -9.98
CA ASP A 113 -2.42 -15.98 -10.95
C ASP A 113 -3.66 -16.82 -10.59
#